data_AF-A0A7S1RFG7-F1
#
_entry.id   AF-A0A7S1RFG7-F1
#
_cell.length_a   1.000
_cell.length_b   1.000
_cell.length_c   1.000
_cell.angle_alpha   90.00
_cell.angle_beta   90.00
_cell.angle_gamma   90.00
#
_symmetry.space_group_name_H-M   'P 1'
#
loop_
_entity.id
_entity.type
_entity.pdbx_description
1 polymer ?
#
loop_
_entity_poly.entity_id
_entity_poly.type
_entity_poly.pdbx_seq_one_letter_code
_entity_poly.pdbx_strand_id
1 'polypeptide(L)'
;IAFDDPPLLRKIVLDVGCRPKAFHCRGAEPQGARRLYLNEDPSVRCSQDDVAHILERAGGDPGCEAAVIPRTAHRVRLLRSPVEGGVLGVTIRLGHVLNGICGMISDILDDGDRS
;
A
#
# COMPACT_ATOMS: atom_id res chain seq x y z
N ILE A 1 -22.14 -10.48 0.23
CA ILE A 1 -21.87 -10.14 -1.19
C ILE A 1 -20.71 -11.03 -1.58
N ALA A 2 -20.93 -12.04 -2.43
CA ALA A 2 -19.84 -12.89 -2.91
C ALA A 2 -18.86 -12.00 -3.70
N PHE A 3 -17.60 -11.96 -3.29
CA PHE A 3 -16.56 -11.28 -4.04
C PHE A 3 -16.00 -12.25 -5.07
N ASP A 4 -16.69 -12.42 -6.20
CA ASP A 4 -16.26 -13.31 -7.31
C ASP A 4 -14.85 -12.96 -7.85
N ASP A 5 -14.29 -11.82 -7.46
CA ASP A 5 -12.88 -11.46 -7.68
C ASP A 5 -12.45 -10.42 -6.62
N PRO A 6 -11.62 -10.79 -5.63
CA PRO A 6 -11.22 -9.87 -4.57
C PRO A 6 -10.38 -8.71 -5.14
N PRO A 7 -10.62 -7.47 -4.68
CA PRO A 7 -9.89 -6.31 -5.18
C PRO A 7 -8.37 -6.46 -4.94
N LEU A 8 -7.60 -6.49 -6.03
CA LEU A 8 -6.15 -6.59 -6.00
C LEU A 8 -5.55 -5.25 -5.55
N LEU A 9 -5.06 -5.19 -4.32
CA LEU A 9 -4.36 -4.03 -3.79
C LEU A 9 -3.02 -3.86 -4.54
N ARG A 10 -2.86 -2.74 -5.24
CA ARG A 10 -1.69 -2.47 -6.09
C ARG A 10 -0.67 -1.58 -5.42
N LYS A 11 -1.14 -0.52 -4.77
CA LYS A 11 -0.26 0.56 -4.29
C LYS A 11 -0.86 1.26 -3.08
N ILE A 12 -0.04 1.53 -2.08
CA ILE A 12 -0.32 2.44 -0.98
C ILE A 12 0.51 3.71 -1.16
N VAL A 13 -0.06 4.87 -0.87
CA VAL A 13 0.59 6.17 -0.96
C VAL A 13 0.38 6.94 0.33
N LEU A 14 1.51 7.37 0.90
CA LEU A 14 1.61 8.17 2.11
C LEU A 14 2.44 9.40 1.75
N ASP A 15 1.76 10.47 1.33
CA ASP A 15 2.40 11.76 1.05
C ASP A 15 2.15 12.68 2.26
N VAL A 16 3.19 13.31 2.80
CA VAL A 16 3.08 14.17 3.98
C VAL A 16 2.09 15.31 3.70
N GLY A 17 1.21 15.58 4.66
CA GLY A 17 0.15 16.58 4.53
C GLY A 17 -1.03 16.15 3.63
N CYS A 18 -1.00 14.94 3.05
CA CYS A 18 -2.11 14.37 2.29
C CYS A 18 -2.83 13.27 3.08
N ARG A 19 -4.06 12.94 2.65
CA ARG A 19 -4.76 11.76 3.17
C ARG A 19 -4.09 10.47 2.69
N PRO A 20 -3.86 9.49 3.58
CA PRO A 20 -3.30 8.20 3.20
C PRO A 20 -4.28 7.46 2.30
N LYS A 21 -3.79 6.93 1.19
CA LYS A 21 -4.63 6.37 0.12
C LYS A 21 -4.05 5.08 -0.43
N ALA A 22 -4.92 4.19 -0.86
CA ALA A 22 -4.56 2.98 -1.57
C ALA A 22 -5.29 2.87 -2.90
N PHE A 23 -4.67 2.13 -3.81
CA PHE A 23 -5.16 1.87 -5.14
C PHE A 23 -5.33 0.37 -5.32
N HIS A 24 -6.51 -0.03 -5.76
CA HIS A 24 -6.84 -1.41 -6.03
C HIS A 24 -7.51 -1.55 -7.40
N CYS A 25 -7.34 -2.70 -8.05
CA CYS A 25 -8.07 -3.06 -9.26
C CYS A 25 -9.04 -4.20 -8.96
N ARG A 26 -10.12 -4.32 -9.73
CA ARG A 26 -10.92 -5.55 -9.72
C ARG A 26 -10.46 -6.43 -10.88
N GLY A 27 -10.04 -7.66 -10.59
CA GLY A 27 -9.50 -8.61 -11.57
C GLY A 27 -8.23 -8.16 -12.30
N ALA A 28 -7.99 -8.81 -13.45
CA ALA A 28 -6.79 -8.61 -14.27
C ALA A 28 -6.78 -7.29 -15.05
N GLU A 29 -7.85 -6.48 -14.99
CA GLU A 29 -7.96 -5.26 -15.77
C GLU A 29 -6.96 -4.17 -15.33
N PRO A 30 -6.03 -3.74 -16.21
CA PRO A 30 -5.05 -2.71 -15.87
C PRO A 30 -5.66 -1.30 -15.76
N GLN A 31 -6.85 -1.05 -16.33
CA GLN A 31 -7.36 0.30 -16.59
C GLN A 31 -8.39 0.83 -15.57
N GLY A 32 -8.59 0.15 -14.43
CA GLY A 32 -9.65 0.46 -13.46
C GLY A 32 -9.21 0.70 -12.02
N ALA A 33 -8.00 1.19 -11.78
CA ALA A 33 -7.50 1.36 -10.41
C ALA A 33 -8.36 2.36 -9.61
N ARG A 34 -9.19 1.85 -8.70
CA ARG A 34 -10.01 2.65 -7.78
C ARG A 34 -9.17 3.09 -6.58
N ARG A 35 -9.46 4.29 -6.09
CA ARG A 35 -8.80 4.88 -4.92
C ARG A 35 -9.67 4.71 -3.68
N LEU A 36 -9.06 4.23 -2.61
CA LEU A 36 -9.62 4.20 -1.26
C LEU A 36 -8.77 5.07 -0.33
N TYR A 37 -9.39 5.75 0.62
CA TYR A 37 -8.67 6.36 1.73
C TYR A 37 -8.49 5.32 2.84
N LEU A 38 -7.31 5.29 3.44
CA LEU A 38 -6.97 4.31 4.48
C LEU A 38 -7.52 4.68 5.87
N ASN A 39 -8.15 5.85 5.99
CA ASN A 39 -8.83 6.30 7.18
C ASN A 39 -10.16 6.97 6.81
N GLU A 40 -11.22 6.60 7.55
CA GLU A 40 -12.57 7.14 7.39
C GLU A 40 -12.63 8.62 7.76
N ASP A 41 -11.88 9.04 8.78
CA ASP A 41 -11.80 10.43 9.18
C ASP A 41 -11.11 11.27 8.07
N PRO A 42 -11.83 12.23 7.45
CA PRO A 42 -11.27 13.07 6.41
C PRO A 42 -10.27 14.10 6.91
N SER A 43 -10.07 14.27 8.22
CA SER A 43 -9.10 15.17 8.83
C SER A 43 -7.70 14.56 8.93
N VAL A 44 -7.59 13.23 8.97
CA VAL A 44 -6.31 12.52 9.10
C VAL A 44 -5.38 12.84 7.92
N ARG A 45 -4.14 13.20 8.24
CA ARG A 45 -3.07 13.46 7.27
C ARG A 45 -1.86 12.64 7.63
N CYS A 46 -1.13 12.21 6.61
CA CYS A 46 0.17 11.60 6.82
C CYS A 46 1.12 12.66 7.39
N SER A 47 1.76 12.32 8.50
CA SER A 47 2.80 13.11 9.14
C SER A 47 4.19 12.68 8.68
N GLN A 48 5.21 13.46 9.04
CA GLN A 48 6.61 13.10 8.80
C GLN A 48 7.00 11.84 9.60
N ASP A 49 6.46 11.68 10.81
CA ASP A 49 6.73 10.53 11.68
C ASP A 49 6.19 9.23 11.10
N ASP A 50 5.03 9.27 10.43
CA ASP A 50 4.47 8.11 9.72
C ASP A 50 5.41 7.63 8.61
N VAL A 51 5.98 8.57 7.85
CA VAL A 51 6.93 8.26 6.78
C VAL A 51 8.22 7.67 7.35
N ALA A 52 8.75 8.27 8.41
CA ALA A 52 9.95 7.77 9.09
C ALA A 52 9.74 6.35 9.65
N HIS A 53 8.59 6.09 10.26
CA HIS A 53 8.23 4.77 10.78
C HIS A 53 8.19 3.70 9.69
N ILE A 54 7.62 4.01 8.52
CA ILE A 54 7.59 3.10 7.37
C ILE A 54 9.00 2.83 6.86
N LEU A 55 9.85 3.86 6.77
CA LEU A 55 11.23 3.75 6.30
C LEU A 55 12.08 2.84 7.19
N GLU A 56 12.00 3.04 8.50
CA GLU A 56 12.67 2.22 9.51
C GLU A 56 12.29 0.75 9.34
N ARG A 57 10.98 0.46 9.22
CA ARG A 57 10.44 -0.90 9.08
C ARG A 57 10.74 -1.54 7.73
N ALA A 58 10.79 -0.74 6.67
CA ALA A 58 11.13 -1.22 5.34
C ALA A 58 12.61 -1.63 5.22
N GLY A 59 13.46 -1.25 6.19
CA GLY A 59 14.89 -1.55 6.18
C GLY A 59 15.63 -0.92 5.01
N GLY A 60 15.08 0.16 4.44
CA GLY A 60 15.66 0.86 3.30
C GLY A 60 16.72 1.86 3.73
N ASP A 61 17.84 1.90 3.01
CA ASP A 61 18.80 3.00 3.12
C ASP A 61 18.06 4.32 2.82
N PRO A 62 18.15 5.35 3.69
CA PRO A 62 17.60 6.68 3.41
C PRO A 62 18.21 7.36 2.17
N GLY A 63 19.20 6.79 1.49
CA GLY A 63 19.68 7.18 0.16
C GLY A 63 19.02 6.45 -1.02
N CYS A 64 18.32 5.33 -0.80
CA CYS A 64 17.71 4.56 -1.88
C CYS A 64 16.41 5.19 -2.38
N GLU A 65 16.30 5.44 -3.69
CA GLU A 65 15.03 5.87 -4.31
C GLU A 65 13.96 4.77 -4.29
N ALA A 66 14.40 3.51 -4.22
CA ALA A 66 13.52 2.37 -4.03
C ALA A 66 14.17 1.29 -3.17
N ALA A 67 13.42 0.75 -2.22
CA ALA A 67 13.80 -0.40 -1.42
C ALA A 67 12.86 -1.58 -1.73
N VAL A 68 13.42 -2.78 -1.79
CA VAL A 68 12.61 -4.01 -1.87
C VAL A 68 12.52 -4.58 -0.46
N ILE A 69 11.30 -4.77 0.06
CA ILE A 69 11.13 -5.43 1.36
C ILE A 69 11.45 -6.92 1.15
N PRO A 70 12.53 -7.44 1.75
CA PRO A 70 12.89 -8.84 1.59
C PRO A 70 11.75 -9.70 2.13
N ARG A 71 11.42 -10.80 1.41
CA ARG A 71 10.32 -11.76 1.65
C ARG A 71 8.94 -11.43 1.05
N THR A 72 8.63 -10.18 0.70
CA THR A 72 7.27 -9.83 0.22
C THR A 72 7.22 -9.33 -1.24
N ALA A 73 8.37 -9.20 -1.90
CA ALA A 73 8.51 -8.63 -3.25
C ALA A 73 7.81 -7.25 -3.40
N HIS A 74 7.69 -6.52 -2.29
CA HIS A 74 7.15 -5.16 -2.30
C HIS A 74 8.24 -4.19 -2.68
N ARG A 75 7.85 -3.15 -3.41
CA ARG A 75 8.75 -2.05 -3.76
C ARG A 75 8.27 -0.78 -3.10
N VAL A 76 9.09 -0.26 -2.20
CA VAL A 76 8.95 1.09 -1.65
C VAL A 76 9.62 2.05 -2.63
N ARG A 77 8.98 3.19 -2.93
CA ARG A 77 9.56 4.32 -3.64
C ARG A 77 9.43 5.57 -2.79
N LEU A 78 10.50 6.35 -2.71
CA LEU A 78 10.52 7.58 -1.94
C LEU A 78 10.12 8.77 -2.82
N LEU A 79 9.29 9.66 -2.28
CA LEU A 79 9.06 10.99 -2.82
C LEU A 79 9.93 11.96 -2.03
N ARG A 80 10.76 12.75 -2.73
CA ARG A 80 11.69 13.70 -2.09
C ARG A 80 11.35 15.14 -2.42
N SER A 81 11.71 16.04 -1.50
CA SER A 81 11.76 17.48 -1.75
C SER A 81 12.86 17.77 -2.77
N PRO A 82 12.55 18.40 -3.91
CA PRO A 82 13.57 18.80 -4.88
C PRO A 82 14.48 19.92 -4.37
N VAL A 83 14.07 20.64 -3.32
CA VAL A 83 14.80 21.81 -2.78
C VAL A 83 15.60 21.45 -1.52
N GLU A 84 15.05 20.62 -0.64
CA GLU A 84 15.65 20.32 0.67
C GLU A 84 16.21 18.89 0.80
N GLY A 85 16.01 18.02 -0.20
CA GLY A 85 16.51 16.64 -0.22
C GLY A 85 15.81 15.65 0.73
N GLY A 86 14.97 16.15 1.66
CA GLY A 86 14.19 15.35 2.60
C GLY A 86 13.12 14.48 1.93
N VAL A 87 12.75 13.37 2.59
CA VAL A 87 11.67 12.48 2.12
C VAL A 87 10.31 13.07 2.54
N LEU A 88 9.46 13.35 1.55
CA LEU A 88 8.12 13.94 1.72
C LEU A 88 7.00 12.91 1.56
N GLY A 89 7.32 11.68 1.22
CA GLY A 89 6.32 10.62 1.09
C GLY A 89 6.88 9.30 0.65
N VAL A 90 6.04 8.27 0.75
CA VAL A 90 6.36 6.90 0.36
C VAL A 90 5.22 6.29 -0.45
N THR A 91 5.62 5.62 -1.51
CA THR A 91 4.75 4.76 -2.32
C THR A 91 5.18 3.32 -2.08
N ILE A 92 4.27 2.46 -1.63
CA ILE A 92 4.51 1.03 -1.50
C ILE A 92 3.73 0.32 -2.60
N ARG A 93 4.43 -0.33 -3.52
CA ARG A 93 3.82 -1.27 -4.47
C ARG A 93 3.83 -2.65 -3.85
N LEU A 94 2.65 -3.25 -3.75
CA LEU A 94 2.50 -4.59 -3.21
C LEU A 94 2.82 -5.63 -4.29
N GLY A 95 3.48 -6.69 -3.86
CA GLY A 95 3.89 -7.82 -4.68
C GLY A 95 2.76 -8.84 -4.76
N HIS A 96 2.74 -9.63 -5.83
CA HIS A 96 1.68 -10.61 -6.12
C HIS A 96 1.52 -11.68 -5.03
N VAL A 97 2.57 -11.96 -4.23
CA VAL A 97 2.54 -12.96 -3.15
C VAL A 97 1.55 -12.58 -2.04
N LEU A 98 1.48 -11.30 -1.63
CA LEU A 98 0.47 -10.87 -0.64
C LEU A 98 -0.95 -11.02 -1.18
N ASN A 99 -1.16 -10.76 -2.47
CA ASN A 99 -2.49 -10.90 -3.07
C ASN A 99 -2.97 -12.35 -3.02
N GLY A 100 -2.06 -13.31 -3.25
CA GLY A 100 -2.37 -14.74 -3.09
C GLY A 100 -2.72 -15.11 -1.65
N ILE A 101 -2.01 -14.55 -0.66
CA ILE A 101 -2.30 -14.77 0.76
C ILE A 101 -3.64 -14.14 1.17
N CYS A 102 -3.93 -12.91 0.77
CA CYS A 102 -5.21 -12.27 1.04
C CYS A 102 -6.38 -13.02 0.38
N GLY A 103 -6.19 -13.56 -0.84
CA GLY A 103 -7.16 -14.42 -1.50
C GLY A 103 -7.44 -15.67 -0.67
N MET A 104 -6.40 -16.42 -0.29
CA MET A 104 -6.55 -17.62 0.56
C MET A 104 -7.25 -17.34 1.90
N ILE A 105 -6.93 -16.22 2.55
CA ILE A 105 -7.61 -15.82 3.79
C ILE A 105 -9.08 -15.50 3.53
N SER A 106 -9.40 -14.80 2.43
CA SER A 106 -10.78 -14.52 2.04
C SER A 106 -11.56 -15.82 1.81
N ASP A 107 -10.97 -16.78 1.08
CA ASP A 107 -11.59 -18.07 0.80
C ASP A 107 -11.91 -18.83 2.11
N ILE A 108 -10.98 -18.83 3.07
CA ILE A 108 -11.17 -19.45 4.39
C ILE A 108 -12.30 -18.78 5.18
N LEU A 109 -12.38 -17.45 5.13
CA LEU A 109 -13.43 -16.70 5.82
C LEU A 109 -14.80 -16.92 5.18
N ASP A 110 -14.87 -16.97 3.85
CA ASP A 110 -16.11 -17.20 3.10
C ASP A 110 -16.64 -18.65 3.27
N ASP A 111 -15.75 -19.63 3.46
CA ASP A 111 -16.14 -21.00 3.80
C ASP A 111 -16.63 -21.14 5.25
N GLY A 112 -16.15 -20.29 6.17
CA GLY A 112 -16.58 -20.27 7.58
C GLY A 112 -18.00 -19.76 7.79
N ASP A 113 -18.51 -18.89 6.90
CA ASP A 113 -19.87 -18.33 6.98
C ASP A 113 -20.96 -19.30 6.44
N ARG A 114 -20.59 -20.51 6.01
CA ARG A 114 -21.52 -21.54 5.50
C ARG A 114 -21.84 -22.67 6.50
N SER A 115 -21.36 -22.61 7.74
CA SER A 115 -21.63 -23.62 8.79
C SER A 115 -22.68 -23.19 9.81
#